data_AF-A0A2M7KJQ4-F1
#
_entry.id   AF-A0A2M7KJQ4-F1
#
_cell.length_a   1.000
_cell.length_b   1.000
_cell.length_c   1.000
_cell.angle_alpha   90.00
_cell.angle_beta   90.00
_cell.angle_gamma   90.00
#
_symmetry.space_group_name_H-M   'P 1'
#
loop_
_entity.id
_entity.type
_entity.pdbx_description
1 polymer ?
#
loop_
_entity_poly.entity_id
_entity_poly.type
_entity_poly.pdbx_seq_one_letter_code
_entity_poly.pdbx_strand_id
1 'polypeptide(L)'
;TAPKRLTGRSQRALETCRSGERRGQETLAEHVRDAQWLVVAQHPVTEGLSRNQPLPQSCYDHIELPPGPHATVLAQAAQSKRPVLVCGPSAKGRYVACGLALGLGADDEDGPPTGPEATLLLNAVRWCGRIGEG
;
A
#
# COMPACT_ATOMS: atom_id res chain seq x y z
N THR A 1 -25.85 28.59 25.33
CA THR A 1 -24.54 29.01 24.78
C THR A 1 -24.56 28.82 23.28
N ALA A 2 -24.59 29.92 22.51
CA ALA A 2 -24.71 29.87 21.05
C ALA A 2 -23.37 29.47 20.38
N PRO A 3 -23.37 28.74 19.24
CA PRO A 3 -22.13 28.42 18.54
C PRO A 3 -21.53 29.68 17.93
N LYS A 4 -20.21 29.85 18.08
CA LYS A 4 -19.46 30.98 17.53
C LYS A 4 -19.57 31.00 16.01
N ARG A 5 -19.95 32.14 15.43
CA ARG A 5 -19.91 32.40 13.99
C ARG A 5 -18.46 32.30 13.50
N LEU A 6 -18.19 31.35 12.60
CA LEU A 6 -16.93 31.27 11.86
C LEU A 6 -16.86 32.43 10.86
N THR A 7 -15.72 33.10 10.80
CA THR A 7 -15.46 34.22 9.88
C THR A 7 -15.26 33.70 8.46
N GLY A 8 -15.51 34.57 7.46
CA GLY A 8 -15.69 34.18 6.05
C GLY A 8 -14.54 33.40 5.38
N ARG A 9 -13.33 33.40 5.95
CA ARG A 9 -12.20 32.59 5.45
C ARG A 9 -12.38 31.09 5.74
N SER A 10 -13.03 30.75 6.85
CA SER A 10 -13.31 29.37 7.25
C SER A 10 -14.52 28.77 6.53
N GLN A 11 -15.48 29.59 6.12
CA GLN A 11 -16.59 29.15 5.25
C GLN A 11 -16.08 28.77 3.85
N ARG A 12 -15.17 29.58 3.28
CA ARG A 12 -14.58 29.31 1.97
C ARG A 12 -13.80 27.99 1.94
N ALA A 13 -13.07 27.64 3.00
CA ALA A 13 -12.33 26.38 3.07
C ALA A 13 -13.25 25.15 3.04
N LEU A 14 -14.44 25.23 3.67
CA LEU A 14 -15.43 24.15 3.68
C LEU A 14 -16.20 24.05 2.35
N GLU A 15 -16.43 25.18 1.67
CA GLU A 15 -17.04 25.20 0.33
C GLU A 15 -16.09 24.64 -0.73
N THR A 16 -14.79 24.91 -0.65
CA THR A 16 -13.79 24.34 -1.58
C THR A 16 -13.71 22.81 -1.48
N CYS A 17 -13.87 22.23 -0.29
CA CYS A 17 -13.95 20.77 -0.13
C CYS A 17 -15.25 20.18 -0.70
N ARG A 18 -16.35 20.96 -0.80
CA ARG A 18 -17.62 20.51 -1.39
C ARG A 18 -17.73 20.74 -2.90
N SER A 19 -16.99 21.70 -3.45
CA SER A 19 -17.20 22.18 -4.83
C SER A 19 -16.39 21.43 -5.89
N GLY A 20 -15.41 20.58 -5.54
CA GLY A 20 -14.78 19.66 -6.49
C GLY A 20 -14.31 20.28 -7.82
N GLU A 21 -13.76 21.51 -7.80
CA GLU A 21 -13.41 22.23 -9.03
C GLU A 21 -11.90 22.21 -9.30
N ARG A 22 -11.57 21.54 -10.41
CA ARG A 22 -10.30 20.91 -10.78
C ARG A 22 -9.15 21.88 -11.07
N ARG A 23 -7.92 21.47 -10.73
CA ARG A 23 -6.70 21.77 -11.51
C ARG A 23 -5.64 20.70 -11.26
N GLY A 24 -5.30 19.94 -12.31
CA GLY A 24 -4.26 18.91 -12.29
C GLY A 24 -4.84 17.49 -12.19
N GLN A 25 -4.61 16.65 -13.19
CA GLN A 25 -4.79 15.21 -13.09
C GLN A 25 -3.70 14.63 -12.19
N GLU A 26 -3.87 14.76 -10.87
CA GLU A 26 -3.30 13.80 -9.94
C GLU A 26 -4.34 12.69 -9.84
N THR A 27 -3.98 11.47 -10.26
CA THR A 27 -4.81 10.29 -10.05
C THR A 27 -5.02 10.13 -8.54
N LEU A 28 -6.16 10.60 -8.05
CA LEU A 28 -6.62 10.34 -6.70
C LEU A 28 -6.59 8.82 -6.51
N ALA A 29 -5.86 8.36 -5.48
CA ALA A 29 -5.81 6.95 -5.14
C ALA A 29 -7.26 6.42 -5.03
N GLU A 30 -7.56 5.36 -5.77
CA GLU A 30 -8.88 4.73 -5.77
C GLU A 30 -9.00 3.89 -4.49
N HIS A 31 -10.09 4.09 -3.72
CA HIS A 31 -10.38 3.27 -2.54
C HIS A 31 -10.93 1.91 -3.00
N VAL A 32 -10.10 0.88 -2.90
CA VAL A 32 -10.47 -0.50 -3.28
C VAL A 32 -10.62 -1.34 -2.02
N ARG A 33 -11.81 -1.94 -1.83
CA ARG A 33 -12.02 -3.00 -0.84
C ARG A 33 -11.71 -4.36 -1.45
N ASP A 34 -10.54 -4.88 -1.14
CA ASP A 34 -10.15 -6.23 -1.53
C ASP A 34 -9.62 -6.97 -0.30
N ALA A 35 -10.14 -8.17 -0.02
CA ALA A 35 -9.67 -8.96 1.11
C ALA A 35 -8.44 -9.80 0.76
N GLN A 36 -7.96 -9.73 -0.50
CA GLN A 36 -6.95 -10.65 -1.00
C GLN A 36 -5.93 -10.01 -1.93
N TRP A 37 -4.74 -10.61 -1.97
CA TRP A 37 -3.64 -10.23 -2.85
C TRP A 37 -2.98 -11.47 -3.46
N LEU A 38 -2.23 -11.26 -4.55
CA LEU A 38 -1.62 -12.32 -5.35
C LEU A 38 -0.13 -12.06 -5.49
N VAL A 39 0.71 -13.03 -5.12
CA VAL A 39 2.13 -13.02 -5.51
C VAL A 39 2.25 -13.36 -6.99
N VAL A 40 2.86 -12.48 -7.78
CA VAL A 40 2.98 -12.63 -9.25
C VAL A 40 4.41 -12.92 -9.71
N ALA A 41 5.42 -12.52 -8.93
CA ALA A 41 6.83 -12.77 -9.24
C ALA A 41 7.48 -13.69 -8.21
N GLN A 42 8.54 -14.39 -8.64
CA GLN A 42 9.43 -15.10 -7.73
C GLN A 42 10.57 -14.15 -7.34
N HIS A 43 10.74 -13.93 -6.03
CA HIS A 43 11.75 -13.04 -5.50
C HIS A 43 12.05 -13.43 -4.04
N PRO A 44 13.24 -13.13 -3.47
CA PRO A 44 13.50 -13.40 -2.06
C PRO A 44 12.48 -12.78 -1.10
N VAL A 45 11.87 -11.64 -1.47
CA VAL A 45 10.81 -11.00 -0.67
C VAL A 45 9.54 -11.86 -0.61
N THR A 46 9.29 -12.70 -1.61
CA THR A 46 8.08 -13.53 -1.71
C THR A 46 8.37 -15.03 -1.49
N GLU A 47 9.54 -15.36 -0.93
CA GLU A 47 9.93 -16.74 -0.66
C GLU A 47 9.00 -17.39 0.37
N GLY A 48 8.57 -18.62 0.10
CA GLY A 48 7.62 -19.36 0.95
C GLY A 48 6.15 -18.97 0.78
N LEU A 49 5.82 -18.00 -0.10
CA LEU A 49 4.44 -17.62 -0.41
C LEU A 49 3.94 -18.30 -1.70
N SER A 50 2.68 -18.73 -1.70
CA SER A 50 2.05 -19.33 -2.87
C SER A 50 1.87 -18.30 -3.99
N ARG A 51 2.42 -18.61 -5.18
CA ARG A 51 2.26 -17.78 -6.37
C ARG A 51 0.89 -17.98 -7.03
N ASN A 52 0.34 -16.90 -7.57
CA ASN A 52 -0.92 -16.89 -8.32
C ASN A 52 -2.13 -17.48 -7.56
N GLN A 53 -2.07 -17.51 -6.23
CA GLN A 53 -3.16 -17.94 -5.36
C GLN A 53 -3.53 -16.78 -4.44
N PRO A 54 -4.84 -16.49 -4.25
CA PRO A 54 -5.26 -15.43 -3.34
C PRO A 54 -4.77 -15.70 -1.92
N LEU A 55 -4.02 -14.76 -1.37
CA LEU A 55 -3.59 -14.74 0.02
C LEU A 55 -4.49 -13.75 0.78
N PRO A 56 -4.92 -14.08 2.00
CA PRO A 56 -5.70 -13.15 2.81
C PRO A 56 -4.87 -11.93 3.22
N GLN A 57 -5.54 -10.80 3.38
CA GLN A 57 -5.05 -9.65 4.14
C GLN A 57 -6.03 -9.31 5.27
N SER A 58 -5.50 -8.79 6.36
CA SER A 58 -6.23 -8.50 7.60
C SER A 58 -7.11 -7.26 7.48
N CYS A 59 -6.64 -6.26 6.75
CA CYS A 59 -7.38 -5.04 6.40
C CYS A 59 -7.89 -5.14 4.96
N TYR A 60 -9.14 -4.69 4.72
CA TYR A 60 -9.76 -4.71 3.40
C TYR A 60 -9.23 -3.63 2.45
N ASP A 61 -8.56 -2.62 3.00
CA ASP A 61 -8.04 -1.49 2.24
C ASP A 61 -6.55 -1.70 1.92
N HIS A 62 -6.16 -1.34 0.70
CA HIS A 62 -4.76 -1.30 0.30
C HIS A 62 -4.51 -0.13 -0.65
N ILE A 63 -3.26 0.32 -0.70
CA ILE A 63 -2.80 1.34 -1.64
C ILE A 63 -2.24 0.65 -2.87
N GLU A 64 -2.81 0.93 -4.03
CA GLU A 64 -2.23 0.50 -5.30
C GLU A 64 -1.03 1.38 -5.67
N LEU A 65 0.08 0.74 -6.03
CA LEU A 65 1.37 1.37 -6.24
C LEU A 65 1.71 1.43 -7.75
N PRO A 66 1.79 2.61 -8.37
CA PRO A 66 2.33 2.71 -9.72
C PRO A 66 3.84 2.36 -9.68
N PRO A 67 4.28 1.32 -10.42
CA PRO A 67 5.68 0.92 -10.41
C PRO A 67 6.54 1.94 -11.17
N GLY A 68 7.69 2.30 -10.59
CA GLY A 68 8.73 3.03 -11.31
C GLY A 68 9.39 2.18 -12.40
N PRO A 69 10.16 2.78 -13.33
CA PRO A 69 10.73 2.09 -14.50
C PRO A 69 11.72 0.95 -14.15
N HIS A 70 12.26 0.96 -12.94
CA HIS A 70 13.19 -0.07 -12.45
C HIS A 70 12.57 -0.95 -11.35
N ALA A 71 11.28 -0.80 -11.09
CA ALA A 71 10.58 -1.57 -10.07
C ALA A 71 10.18 -2.94 -10.64
N THR A 72 10.34 -3.97 -9.82
CA THR A 72 9.76 -5.29 -10.03
C THR A 72 8.46 -5.36 -9.27
N VAL A 73 7.36 -5.67 -9.96
CA VAL A 73 6.06 -5.95 -9.32
C VAL A 73 6.11 -7.35 -8.73
N LEU A 74 5.97 -7.42 -7.41
CA LEU A 74 6.01 -8.68 -6.66
C LEU A 74 4.63 -9.23 -6.37
N ALA A 75 3.68 -8.34 -6.06
CA ALA A 75 2.30 -8.70 -5.81
C ALA A 75 1.30 -7.68 -6.36
N GLN A 76 0.09 -8.16 -6.59
CA GLN A 76 -1.05 -7.39 -7.10
C GLN A 76 -2.28 -7.60 -6.21
N ALA A 77 -3.19 -6.64 -6.22
CA ALA A 77 -4.54 -6.82 -5.70
C ALA A 77 -5.24 -7.96 -6.45
N ALA A 78 -5.99 -8.80 -5.74
CA ALA A 78 -6.63 -9.95 -6.35
C ALA A 78 -7.69 -9.54 -7.39
N GLN A 79 -8.42 -8.46 -7.14
CA GLN A 79 -9.50 -7.97 -8.01
C GLN A 79 -8.98 -7.07 -9.13
N SER A 80 -8.37 -5.93 -8.79
CA SER A 80 -7.97 -4.93 -9.79
C SER A 80 -6.75 -5.32 -10.61
N LYS A 81 -5.98 -6.32 -10.15
CA LYS A 81 -4.68 -6.73 -10.72
C LYS A 81 -3.62 -5.62 -10.71
N ARG A 82 -3.87 -4.51 -10.02
CA ARG A 82 -2.91 -3.41 -9.91
C ARG A 82 -1.86 -3.75 -8.84
N PRO A 83 -0.62 -3.26 -8.98
CA PRO A 83 0.44 -3.61 -8.04
C PRO A 83 0.16 -3.10 -6.63
N VAL A 84 0.46 -3.91 -5.62
CA VAL A 84 0.38 -3.55 -4.19
C VAL A 84 1.69 -3.78 -3.45
N LEU A 85 2.63 -4.46 -4.11
CA LEU A 85 3.98 -4.69 -3.60
C LEU A 85 4.96 -4.59 -4.77
N VAL A 86 5.89 -3.66 -4.67
CA VAL A 86 6.96 -3.47 -5.65
C VAL A 86 8.30 -3.36 -4.94
N CYS A 87 9.36 -3.82 -5.59
CA CYS A 87 10.72 -3.67 -5.08
C CYS A 87 11.70 -3.24 -6.16
N GLY A 88 12.84 -2.71 -5.76
CA GLY A 88 13.91 -2.37 -6.70
C GLY A 88 15.13 -1.76 -6.02
N PRO A 89 16.16 -1.44 -6.80
CA PRO A 89 17.28 -0.65 -6.30
C PRO A 89 16.82 0.77 -5.97
N SER A 90 17.44 1.37 -4.95
CA SER A 90 17.27 2.78 -4.60
C SER A 90 18.60 3.36 -4.16
N ALA A 91 19.21 4.20 -5.00
CA ALA A 91 20.58 4.68 -4.85
C ALA A 91 21.56 3.52 -4.56
N LYS A 92 22.19 3.50 -3.38
CA LYS A 92 23.14 2.44 -2.95
C LYS A 92 22.47 1.27 -2.23
N GLY A 93 21.14 1.28 -2.13
CA GLY A 93 20.38 0.33 -1.35
C GLY A 93 19.28 -0.34 -2.15
N ARG A 94 18.38 -0.95 -1.39
CA ARG A 94 17.21 -1.68 -1.87
C ARG A 94 15.97 -1.09 -1.24
N TYR A 95 14.87 -1.09 -1.96
CA TYR A 95 13.61 -0.56 -1.51
C TYR A 95 12.47 -1.53 -1.81
N VAL A 96 11.55 -1.65 -0.85
CA VAL A 96 10.28 -2.35 -1.00
C VAL A 96 9.20 -1.34 -0.63
N ALA A 97 8.29 -1.06 -1.56
CA ALA A 97 7.05 -0.35 -1.27
C ALA A 97 5.93 -1.37 -1.12
N CYS A 98 5.19 -1.27 -0.01
CA CYS A 98 4.08 -2.14 0.34
C CYS A 98 2.84 -1.28 0.59
N GLY A 99 1.77 -1.55 -0.16
CA GLY A 99 0.48 -0.89 -0.01
C GLY A 99 -0.49 -1.61 0.92
N LEU A 100 -0.13 -2.79 1.40
CA LEU A 100 -0.91 -3.55 2.38
C LEU A 100 -0.74 -2.93 3.77
N ALA A 101 -1.84 -2.81 4.52
CA ALA A 101 -1.81 -2.43 5.94
C ALA A 101 -1.49 -3.66 6.80
N LEU A 102 -0.21 -4.05 6.82
CA LEU A 102 0.26 -5.26 7.50
C LEU A 102 -0.02 -5.19 9.02
N GLY A 103 -0.68 -6.21 9.55
CA GLY A 103 -1.02 -6.28 10.98
C GLY A 103 -2.21 -5.42 11.42
N LEU A 104 -2.89 -4.71 10.50
CA LEU A 104 -4.12 -3.98 10.80
C LEU A 104 -5.33 -4.91 10.64
N GLY A 105 -6.09 -5.11 11.72
CA GLY A 105 -7.29 -5.93 11.71
C GLY A 105 -8.48 -5.29 10.97
N ALA A 106 -9.54 -6.06 10.79
CA ALA A 106 -10.78 -5.61 10.14
C ALA A 106 -11.52 -4.47 10.87
N ASP A 107 -11.31 -4.36 12.19
CA ASP A 107 -11.91 -3.33 13.06
C ASP A 107 -10.94 -2.17 13.35
N ASP A 108 -9.93 -1.96 12.49
CA ASP A 108 -8.84 -0.97 12.66
C ASP A 108 -7.99 -1.18 13.93
N GLU A 109 -8.03 -2.38 14.51
CA GLU A 109 -7.22 -2.76 15.66
C GLU A 109 -5.80 -3.13 15.21
N ASP A 110 -4.80 -2.49 15.82
CA ASP A 110 -3.39 -2.79 15.59
C ASP A 110 -3.00 -4.15 16.20
N GLY A 111 -2.31 -4.98 15.42
CA GLY A 111 -1.74 -6.24 15.87
C GLY A 111 -0.43 -6.57 15.15
N PRO A 112 0.29 -7.60 15.62
CA PRO A 112 1.42 -8.13 14.85
C PRO A 112 0.90 -8.73 13.53
N PRO A 113 1.58 -8.52 12.38
CA PRO A 113 1.24 -9.26 11.18
C PRO A 113 1.43 -10.76 11.43
N THR A 114 0.55 -11.57 10.83
CA THR A 114 0.57 -13.04 10.97
C THR A 114 0.54 -13.71 9.59
N GLY A 115 0.81 -15.01 9.54
CA GLY A 115 0.71 -15.81 8.32
C GLY A 115 1.48 -15.20 7.12
N PRO A 116 0.84 -15.08 5.94
CA PRO A 116 1.49 -14.51 4.75
C PRO A 116 2.03 -13.08 4.92
N GLU A 117 1.34 -12.22 5.70
CA GLU A 117 1.80 -10.85 5.96
C GLU A 117 3.11 -10.84 6.76
N ALA A 118 3.20 -11.69 7.79
CA ALA A 118 4.41 -11.83 8.60
C ALA A 118 5.59 -12.34 7.76
N THR A 119 5.36 -13.37 6.96
CA THR A 119 6.37 -13.92 6.05
C THR A 119 6.85 -12.85 5.07
N LEU A 120 5.92 -12.11 4.46
CA LEU A 120 6.25 -11.03 3.55
C LEU A 120 7.11 -9.95 4.21
N LEU A 121 6.69 -9.44 5.37
CA LEU A 121 7.40 -8.40 6.09
C LEU A 121 8.82 -8.83 6.45
N LEU A 122 8.96 -10.03 7.01
CA LEU A 122 10.26 -10.55 7.43
C LEU A 122 11.19 -10.74 6.24
N ASN A 123 10.69 -11.27 5.13
CA ASN A 123 11.47 -11.42 3.90
C ASN A 123 11.88 -10.07 3.31
N ALA A 124 10.99 -9.07 3.33
CA ALA A 124 11.28 -7.71 2.89
C ALA A 124 12.41 -7.09 3.72
N VAL A 125 12.31 -7.16 5.06
CA VAL A 125 13.34 -6.65 5.98
C VAL A 125 14.67 -7.35 5.73
N ARG A 126 14.69 -8.68 5.64
CA ARG A 126 15.89 -9.46 5.37
C ARG A 126 16.53 -9.07 4.04
N TRP A 127 15.74 -8.91 2.98
CA TRP A 127 16.25 -8.56 1.65
C TRP A 127 16.81 -7.14 1.62
N CYS A 128 16.13 -6.17 2.23
CA CYS A 128 16.60 -4.80 2.35
C CYS A 128 17.87 -4.69 3.21
N GLY A 129 17.97 -5.50 4.27
CA GLY A 129 19.11 -5.51 5.19
C GLY A 129 20.36 -6.23 4.68
N ARG A 130 20.32 -6.89 3.51
CA ARG A 130 21.51 -7.52 2.93
C ARG A 130 22.53 -6.44 2.54
N ILE A 131 23.73 -6.51 3.12
CA ILE A 131 24.89 -5.74 2.67
C ILE A 131 25.08 -6.06 1.17
N GLY A 132 25.18 -5.03 0.33
CA GLY A 132 25.46 -5.23 -1.09
C GLY A 132 26.81 -5.91 -1.25
N GLU A 133 26.87 -6.99 -2.01
CA GLU A 133 28.15 -7.42 -2.57
C GLU A 133 28.54 -6.34 -3.58
N GLY A 134 29.65 -5.66 -3.30
CA GLY A 134 30.19 -4.58 -4.13
C GLY A 134 30.77 -5.07 -5.44
#